data_AF-A0A920DF47-F1
#
_entry.id   AF-A0A920DF47-F1
#
_cell.length_a   1.000
_cell.length_b   1.000
_cell.length_c   1.000
_cell.angle_alpha   90.00
_cell.angle_beta   90.00
_cell.angle_gamma   90.00
#
_symmetry.space_group_name_H-M   'P 1'
#
loop_
_entity.id
_entity.type
_entity.pdbx_description
1 polymer ?
#
loop_
_entity_poly.entity_id
_entity_poly.type
_entity_poly.pdbx_seq_one_letter_code
_entity_poly.pdbx_strand_id
1 'polypeptide(L)' 'MKNDKHKFLSVFLVVGFIIGACIGMIICNFLDLNIGFSIALGAGFGMLLGIVVGSVIDYERQNKER' A
#
# COMPACT_ATOMS: atom_id res chain seq x y z
N MET A 1 -21.13 19.09 6.21
CA MET A 1 -19.73 19.17 6.67
C MET A 1 -19.19 17.74 6.74
N LYS A 2 -18.67 17.21 5.62
CA LYS A 2 -18.35 15.77 5.48
C LYS A 2 -16.84 15.57 5.65
N ASN A 3 -16.46 15.23 6.87
CA ASN A 3 -15.10 14.89 7.34
C ASN A 3 -14.16 14.35 6.24
N ASP A 4 -13.27 15.21 5.74
CA ASP A 4 -12.14 14.87 4.85
C ASP A 4 -10.97 14.14 5.56
N LYS A 5 -11.20 13.56 6.75
CA LYS A 5 -10.16 12.97 7.60
C LYS A 5 -9.59 11.64 7.10
N HIS A 6 -10.24 10.94 6.18
CA HIS A 6 -9.79 9.62 5.71
C HIS A 6 -9.27 9.60 4.26
N LYS A 7 -9.24 10.76 3.59
CA LYS A 7 -8.81 10.85 2.18
C LYS A 7 -7.36 10.41 1.99
N PHE A 8 -6.48 10.74 2.94
CA PHE A 8 -5.06 10.44 2.83
C PHE A 8 -4.75 8.95 3.05
N LEU A 9 -5.44 8.29 3.98
CA LEU A 9 -5.30 6.84 4.19
C LEU A 9 -5.68 6.06 2.93
N SER A 10 -6.80 6.42 2.29
CA SER A 10 -7.22 5.78 1.03
C SER A 10 -6.24 6.05 -0.12
N VAL A 11 -5.66 7.25 -0.21
CA VAL A 11 -4.67 7.58 -1.24
C VAL A 11 -3.38 6.79 -1.04
N PHE A 12 -2.86 6.69 0.18
CA PHE A 12 -1.65 5.91 0.46
C PHE A 12 -1.84 4.42 0.25
N LEU A 13 -3.04 3.90 0.55
CA LEU A 13 -3.40 2.51 0.28
C LEU A 13 -3.40 2.20 -1.23
N VAL A 14 -4.03 3.06 -2.04
CA VAL A 14 -4.09 2.88 -3.50
C VAL A 14 -2.71 3.01 -4.12
N VAL A 15 -1.92 4.00 -3.69
CA VAL A 15 -0.53 4.19 -4.17
C VAL A 15 0.36 3.01 -3.77
N GLY A 16 0.28 2.55 -2.51
CA GLY A 16 1.02 1.39 -2.03
C GLY A 16 0.64 0.09 -2.75
N PHE A 17 -0.64 -0.08 -3.09
CA PHE A 17 -1.10 -1.21 -3.88
C PHE A 17 -0.56 -1.19 -5.32
N ILE A 18 -0.62 -0.04 -6.01
CA ILE A 18 -0.10 0.11 -7.38
C ILE A 18 1.41 -0.15 -7.42
N ILE A 19 2.17 0.47 -6.51
CA ILE A 19 3.63 0.33 -6.46
C ILE A 19 4.00 -1.11 -6.07
N GLY A 20 3.33 -1.68 -5.07
CA GLY A 20 3.56 -3.06 -4.62
C GLY A 20 3.26 -4.12 -5.66
N ALA A 21 2.14 -3.97 -6.40
CA ALA A 21 1.81 -4.86 -7.52
C ALA A 21 2.83 -4.74 -8.67
N CYS A 22 3.29 -3.53 -8.97
CA CYS A 22 4.28 -3.28 -10.03
C CYS A 22 5.66 -3.87 -9.65
N ILE A 23 6.11 -3.67 -8.42
CA ILE A 23 7.35 -4.27 -7.90
C ILE A 23 7.22 -5.80 -7.84
N GLY A 24 6.06 -6.32 -7.42
CA GLY A 24 5.77 -7.76 -7.40
C GLY A 24 5.89 -8.40 -8.78
N MET A 25 5.41 -7.75 -9.85
CA MET A 25 5.60 -8.22 -11.23
C MET A 25 7.07 -8.25 -11.65
N ILE A 26 7.85 -7.22 -11.30
CA ILE A 26 9.29 -7.16 -11.65
C ILE A 26 10.06 -8.26 -10.92
N ILE A 27 9.81 -8.45 -9.62
CA ILE A 27 10.44 -9.49 -8.79
C ILE A 27 10.07 -10.88 -9.30
N CYS A 28 8.81 -11.07 -9.68
CA CYS A 28 8.34 -12.33 -10.24
C CYS A 28 9.11 -12.74 -11.51
N ASN A 29 9.38 -11.78 -12.39
CA ASN A 29 10.13 -12.01 -13.62
C ASN A 29 11.59 -12.38 -13.35
N PHE A 30 12.12 -12.06 -12.16
CA PHE A 30 13.52 -12.29 -11.79
C PHE A 30 13.75 -13.59 -11.02
N LEU A 31 12.73 -14.11 -10.32
CA LEU A 31 12.84 -15.31 -9.48
C LEU A 31 12.35 -16.60 -10.15
N ASP A 32 11.86 -16.55 -11.39
CA ASP A 32 11.28 -17.71 -12.11
C ASP A 32 10.20 -18.45 -11.29
N LEU A 33 9.60 -17.74 -10.34
CA LEU A 33 8.52 -18.23 -9.50
C LEU A 33 7.21 -18.10 -10.27
N ASN A 34 6.33 -19.08 -10.09
CA ASN A 34 5.03 -19.13 -10.76
C ASN A 34 4.32 -17.76 -10.69
N ILE A 35 4.00 -17.21 -11.86
CA ILE A 35 3.65 -15.80 -12.06
C ILE A 35 2.50 -15.34 -11.16
N GLY A 36 1.50 -16.20 -10.98
CA GLY A 36 0.36 -15.92 -10.12
C GLY A 36 0.69 -15.81 -8.63
N PHE A 37 1.64 -16.63 -8.13
CA PHE A 37 1.95 -16.67 -6.69
C PHE A 37 2.81 -15.50 -6.25
N SER A 38 3.77 -15.10 -7.08
CA SER A 38 4.62 -13.95 -6.79
C SER A 38 3.87 -12.62 -6.88
N ILE A 39 2.96 -12.47 -7.86
CA ILE A 39 2.08 -11.29 -7.94
C ILE A 39 1.19 -11.21 -6.71
N ALA A 40 0.59 -12.33 -6.28
CA ALA A 40 -0.24 -12.35 -5.07
C ALA A 40 0.55 -11.99 -3.81
N LEU A 41 1.77 -12.51 -3.65
CA LEU A 41 2.65 -12.16 -2.54
C LEU A 41 3.12 -10.70 -2.60
N GLY A 42 3.53 -10.21 -3.77
CA GLY A 42 3.97 -8.83 -3.95
C GLY A 42 2.84 -7.81 -3.74
N ALA A 43 1.65 -8.10 -4.26
CA ALA A 43 0.46 -7.29 -4.04
C ALA A 43 0.02 -7.32 -2.57
N GLY A 44 0.04 -8.50 -1.92
CA GLY A 44 -0.28 -8.64 -0.50
C GLY A 44 0.71 -7.91 0.41
N PHE A 45 2.00 -8.03 0.13
CA PHE A 45 3.07 -7.34 0.88
C PHE A 45 3.03 -5.83 0.67
N GLY A 46 2.80 -5.39 -0.57
CA GLY A 46 2.61 -3.98 -0.91
C GLY A 46 1.38 -3.36 -0.26
N MET A 47 0.27 -4.10 -0.18
CA MET A 47 -0.92 -3.68 0.57
C MET A 47 -0.64 -3.56 2.06
N LEU A 48 0.00 -4.56 2.68
CA LEU A 48 0.36 -4.53 4.10
C LEU A 48 1.24 -3.31 4.42
N LEU A 49 2.30 -3.08 3.64
CA LEU A 49 3.17 -1.91 3.81
C LEU A 49 2.44 -0.60 3.55
N GLY A 50 1.62 -0.52 2.50
CA GLY A 50 0.83 0.66 2.18
C GLY A 50 -0.17 1.03 3.28
N ILE A 51 -0.79 0.03 3.90
CA ILE A 51 -1.70 0.22 5.05
C ILE A 51 -0.91 0.67 6.28
N VAL A 52 0.22 0.04 6.61
CA VAL A 52 1.04 0.42 7.78
C VAL A 52 1.52 1.86 7.63
N VAL A 53 2.13 2.21 6.48
CA VAL A 53 2.63 3.57 6.22
C VAL A 53 1.49 4.58 6.17
N GLY A 54 0.39 4.26 5.47
CA GLY A 54 -0.79 5.13 5.40
C GLY A 54 -1.42 5.37 6.77
N SER A 55 -1.47 4.35 7.63
CA SER A 55 -2.03 4.46 8.98
C SER A 55 -1.13 5.27 9.90
N VAL A 56 0.21 5.10 9.83
CA VAL A 56 1.17 5.90 10.61
C VAL A 56 1.06 7.38 10.24
N ILE A 57 1.02 7.71 8.95
CA ILE A 57 0.88 9.08 8.47
C ILE A 57 -0.48 9.68 8.85
N ASP A 58 -1.56 8.91 8.74
CA ASP A 58 -2.91 9.34 9.18
C ASP A 58 -2.93 9.62 10.69
N TYR A 59 -2.25 8.77 11.47
CA TYR A 59 -2.14 8.90 12.92
C TYR A 59 -1.37 10.16 13.32
N GLU A 60 -0.20 10.41 12.73
CA GLU A 60 0.58 11.63 12.97
C GLU A 60 -0.22 12.89 12.61
N ARG A 61 -0.97 12.85 11.52
CA ARG A 61 -1.75 14.00 11.04
C ARG A 61 -2.97 14.27 11.90
N GLN A 62 -3.68 13.24 12.36
CA GLN A 62 -4.75 13.40 13.36
C GLN A 62 -4.23 13.92 14.70
N ASN A 63 -3.03 13.50 15.12
CA ASN A 63 -2.42 13.97 16.37
C ASN A 63 -1.93 15.42 16.27
N LYS A 64 -1.56 15.88 15.08
CA LYS A 64 -1.12 17.27 14.83
C LYS A 64 -2.28 18.26 14.66
N GLU A 65 -3.49 17.77 14.45
CA GLU A 65 -4.73 18.57 14.41
C GLU A 65 -5.52 18.56 15.73
N ARG A 66 -5.01 17.91 16.79
CA ARG A 66 -5.52 18.04 18.17
C ARG A 66 -4.70 19.05 18.96
#